data_AF-A0A2K3QL20-F1
#
_entry.id   AF-A0A2K3QL20-F1
#
_cell.length_a   1.000
_cell.length_b   1.000
_cell.length_c   1.000
_cell.angle_alpha   90.00
_cell.angle_beta   90.00
_cell.angle_gamma   90.00
#
_symmetry.space_group_name_H-M   'P 1'
#
loop_
_entity.id
_entity.type
_entity.pdbx_description
1 polymer ?
#
loop_
_entity_poly.entity_id
_entity_poly.type
_entity_poly.pdbx_seq_one_letter_code
_entity_poly.pdbx_strand_id
1 'polypeptide(L)'
;MTFACKKCKKCFRKDAQEFDDSDEYCPHCDNHFVIDAKTPKAALSIESDDVRVNNKMLKDNRARSKNLRGIFDPDEEADKLG
;
A
#
# COMPACT_ATOMS: atom_id res chain seq x y z
N MET A 1 19.59 -11.44 26.28
CA MET A 1 18.35 -10.68 25.98
C MET A 1 17.14 -11.37 26.60
N THR A 2 16.10 -10.62 26.98
CA THR A 2 14.86 -11.17 27.57
C THR A 2 13.69 -10.90 26.63
N PHE A 3 13.01 -11.96 26.21
CA PHE A 3 11.89 -11.92 25.27
C PHE A 3 10.61 -12.46 25.91
N ALA A 4 9.46 -11.99 25.45
CA ALA A 4 8.16 -12.48 25.87
C ALA A 4 7.45 -13.14 24.68
N CYS A 5 7.04 -14.40 24.83
CA CYS A 5 6.34 -15.12 23.78
C CYS A 5 4.88 -14.68 23.68
N LYS A 6 4.41 -14.31 22.48
CA LYS A 6 3.02 -13.88 22.24
C LYS A 6 2.00 -14.99 22.48
N LYS A 7 2.33 -16.24 22.14
CA LYS A 7 1.43 -17.39 22.26
C LYS A 7 1.25 -17.84 23.71
N CYS A 8 2.34 -17.82 24.49
CA CYS A 8 2.41 -18.49 25.79
C CYS A 8 2.56 -17.51 26.96
N LYS A 9 2.77 -16.22 26.68
CA LYS A 9 2.95 -15.12 27.64
C LYS A 9 4.06 -15.35 28.69
N LYS A 10 4.87 -16.39 28.52
CA LYS A 10 6.05 -16.68 29.34
C LYS A 10 7.23 -15.86 28.84
N CYS A 11 7.97 -15.29 29.78
CA CYS A 11 9.23 -14.61 29.52
C CYS A 11 10.34 -15.65 29.47
N PHE A 12 11.20 -15.58 28.47
CA PHE A 12 12.39 -16.42 28.35
C PHE A 12 13.63 -15.54 28.13
N ARG A 13 14.78 -16.04 28.59
CA ARG A 13 16.06 -15.37 28.43
C ARG A 13 16.84 -16.13 27.37
N LYS A 14 17.38 -15.40 26.40
CA LYS A 14 18.17 -15.93 25.30
C LYS A 14 19.42 -15.09 25.11
N ASP A 15 20.57 -15.73 24.97
CA ASP A 15 21.81 -15.03 24.67
C ASP A 15 21.89 -14.76 23.17
N ALA A 16 22.24 -13.52 22.81
CA ALA A 16 22.17 -13.04 21.42
C ALA A 16 23.54 -12.99 20.73
N GLN A 17 24.55 -13.59 21.35
CA GLN A 17 25.91 -13.66 20.84
C GLN A 17 26.13 -14.93 19.99
N GLU A 18 25.36 -15.98 20.26
CA GLU A 18 25.41 -17.25 19.55
C GLU A 18 23.98 -17.50 19.06
N PHE A 19 23.76 -17.44 17.75
CA PHE A 19 22.44 -17.56 17.14
C PHE A 19 22.44 -18.81 16.27
N ASP A 20 21.73 -19.84 16.71
CA ASP A 20 21.56 -21.11 16.01
C ASP A 20 20.14 -21.22 15.40
N ASP A 21 19.90 -22.15 14.48
CA ASP A 21 18.58 -22.32 13.85
C ASP A 21 17.54 -22.86 14.85
N SER A 22 17.99 -23.61 15.87
CA SER A 22 17.16 -24.06 17.00
C SER A 22 16.63 -22.89 17.82
N ASP A 23 17.32 -21.76 17.71
CA ASP A 23 17.16 -20.60 18.54
C ASP A 23 16.07 -19.65 18.01
N GLU A 24 15.46 -19.94 16.87
CA GLU A 24 14.35 -19.16 16.31
C GLU A 24 13.00 -19.37 17.03
N TYR A 25 12.92 -20.41 17.87
CA TYR A 25 11.69 -20.84 18.52
C TYR A 25 11.67 -20.52 20.01
N CYS A 26 10.48 -20.27 20.54
CA CYS A 26 10.28 -20.14 21.98
C CYS A 26 10.36 -21.51 22.68
N PRO A 27 11.21 -21.69 23.72
CA PRO A 27 11.43 -22.97 24.40
C PRO A 27 10.22 -23.53 25.16
N HIS A 28 9.11 -22.78 25.21
CA HIS A 28 7.91 -23.18 25.93
C HIS A 28 6.78 -23.68 25.05
N CYS A 29 6.78 -23.35 23.76
CA CYS A 29 5.66 -23.68 22.87
C CYS A 29 5.96 -23.57 21.38
N ASP A 30 7.25 -23.63 21.02
CA ASP A 30 7.75 -23.67 19.65
C ASP A 30 7.18 -22.55 18.76
N ASN A 31 6.92 -21.39 19.34
CA ASN A 31 6.52 -20.24 18.56
C ASN A 31 7.76 -19.58 17.97
N HIS A 32 7.85 -19.56 16.63
CA HIS A 32 8.86 -18.82 15.89
C HIS A 32 8.73 -17.32 16.21
N PHE A 33 9.77 -16.72 16.75
CA PHE A 33 9.76 -15.31 17.18
C PHE A 33 10.55 -14.39 16.26
N VAL A 34 11.30 -14.94 15.31
CA VAL A 34 11.98 -14.17 14.26
C VAL A 34 10.93 -13.82 13.21
N ILE A 35 10.77 -12.52 12.92
CA ILE A 35 9.81 -12.07 11.91
C ILE A 35 10.60 -11.51 10.74
N ASP A 36 10.25 -11.93 9.53
CA ASP A 36 10.87 -11.40 8.33
C ASP A 36 10.71 -9.88 8.25
N ALA A 37 11.81 -9.21 7.90
CA ALA A 37 11.81 -7.77 7.69
C ALA A 37 10.86 -7.41 6.54
N LYS A 38 9.84 -6.60 6.84
CA LYS A 38 8.95 -6.06 5.80
C LYS A 38 9.72 -5.06 4.95
N THR A 39 9.97 -5.39 3.69
CA THR A 39 10.55 -4.44 2.73
C THR A 39 9.50 -3.41 2.31
N PRO A 40 9.84 -2.11 2.27
CA PRO A 40 8.92 -1.10 1.76
C PRO A 40 8.71 -1.34 0.27
N LYS A 41 7.50 -1.75 -0.11
CA LYS A 41 7.10 -1.77 -1.52
C LYS A 41 6.77 -0.34 -1.93
N ALA A 42 7.32 0.11 -3.06
CA ALA A 42 6.95 1.40 -3.63
C ALA A 42 5.45 1.39 -3.95
N ALA A 43 4.67 2.10 -3.13
CA ALA A 43 3.25 2.33 -3.37
C ALA A 43 3.06 3.78 -3.79
N LEU A 44 2.48 4.00 -4.97
CA LEU A 44 2.00 5.32 -5.39
C LEU A 44 0.67 5.56 -4.67
N SER A 45 0.68 6.37 -3.59
CA SER A 45 -0.55 6.94 -3.06
C SER A 45 -0.93 8.18 -3.87
N ILE A 46 -2.20 8.31 -4.21
CA ILE A 46 -2.75 9.52 -4.81
C ILE A 46 -3.51 10.22 -3.69
N GLU A 47 -2.91 11.27 -3.14
CA GLU A 47 -3.58 12.13 -2.17
C GLU A 47 -4.65 12.95 -2.91
N SER A 48 -5.91 12.79 -2.52
CA SER A 48 -7.03 13.59 -3.05
C SER A 48 -7.53 14.54 -1.98
N ASP A 49 -7.78 15.79 -2.37
CA ASP A 49 -8.53 16.75 -1.55
C ASP A 49 -9.99 16.29 -1.36
N ASP A 50 -10.73 16.97 -0.46
CA ASP A 50 -12.16 16.75 -0.25
C ASP A 50 -12.91 16.77 -1.59
N VAL A 51 -13.59 15.66 -1.88
CA VAL A 51 -14.34 15.41 -3.12
C VAL A 51 -15.42 16.48 -3.37
N ARG A 52 -15.95 17.11 -2.31
CA ARG A 52 -16.93 18.19 -2.44
C ARG A 52 -16.33 19.50 -2.99
N VAL A 53 -15.04 19.73 -2.74
CA VAL A 53 -14.31 20.91 -3.20
C VAL A 53 -13.69 20.63 -4.57
N ASN A 54 -13.07 19.46 -4.74
CA ASN A 54 -12.35 19.09 -5.96
C ASN A 54 -12.80 17.72 -6.48
N ASN A 55 -13.80 17.72 -7.37
CA ASN A 55 -14.37 16.49 -7.95
C ASN A 55 -13.55 15.89 -9.12
N LYS A 56 -12.27 16.26 -9.26
CA LYS A 56 -11.44 15.86 -10.41
C LYS A 56 -11.08 14.38 -10.42
N MET A 57 -11.04 13.75 -9.25
CA MET A 57 -10.73 12.33 -9.08
C MET A 57 -11.97 11.43 -9.21
N LEU A 58 -13.18 11.99 -9.33
CA LEU A 58 -14.42 11.24 -9.49
C LEU A 58 -14.87 11.26 -10.95
N LYS A 59 -15.19 10.08 -11.49
CA LYS A 59 -15.74 9.95 -12.84
C LYS A 59 -17.27 9.96 -12.78
N ASP A 60 -17.92 11.03 -13.25
CA ASP A 60 -19.38 11.04 -13.47
C ASP A 60 -19.69 10.44 -14.85
N ASN A 61 -20.47 9.36 -14.88
CA ASN A 61 -20.85 8.67 -16.12
C ASN A 61 -21.93 9.42 -16.94
N ARG A 62 -22.57 10.46 -16.38
CA ARG A 62 -23.57 11.27 -17.08
C ARG A 62 -22.94 12.39 -17.91
N ALA A 63 -21.73 12.82 -17.55
CA ALA A 63 -21.02 13.84 -18.28
C ALA A 63 -20.45 13.23 -19.58
N ARG A 64 -20.76 13.84 -20.73
CA ARG A 64 -20.20 13.42 -22.01
C ARG A 64 -18.69 13.66 -21.98
N SER A 65 -17.89 12.60 -22.04
CA SER A 65 -16.43 12.72 -22.12
C SER A 65 -16.07 13.44 -23.42
N LYS A 66 -15.32 14.53 -23.32
CA LYS A 66 -14.71 15.14 -24.50
C LYS A 66 -13.71 14.13 -25.06
N ASN A 67 -13.90 13.72 -26.31
CA ASN A 67 -12.91 12.90 -27.01
C ASN A 67 -11.57 13.66 -26.99
N LEU A 68 -10.47 12.96 -26.69
CA LEU A 68 -9.14 13.53 -26.87
C LEU A 68 -8.96 13.81 -28.37
N ARG A 69 -8.98 15.09 -28.75
CA ARG A 69 -8.72 15.55 -30.10
C ARG A 69 -7.23 15.78 -30.30
N GLY A 70 -6.71 15.37 -31.44
CA GLY A 70 -5.38 15.77 -31.89
C GLY A 70 -5.38 17.23 -32.35
N ILE A 71 -4.20 17.82 -32.48
CA ILE A 71 -3.99 19.21 -32.96
C ILE A 71 -4.54 19.41 -34.39
N PHE A 72 -4.77 18.33 -35.14
CA PHE A 72 -5.24 18.33 -36.53
C PHE A 72 -6.74 18.00 -36.70
N ASP A 73 -7.47 17.73 -35.62
CA ASP A 73 -8.90 17.43 -35.73
C ASP A 73 -9.72 18.73 -35.81
N PRO A 74 -10.58 18.93 -36.83
CA PRO A 74 -11.36 20.15 -36.97
C PRO A 74 -12.38 20.34 -35.83
N ASP A 75 -12.61 21.59 -35.44
CA ASP A 75 -13.58 21.94 -34.41
C ASP A 75 -15.01 21.63 -34.86
N GLU A 76 -15.84 21.12 -33.94
CA GLU A 76 -17.28 20.84 -34.22
C GLU A 76 -18.08 22.12 -34.57
N GLU A 77 -17.51 23.30 -34.33
CA GLU A 77 -18.08 24.60 -34.71
C GLU A 77 -17.68 25.04 -36.13
N ALA A 78 -16.62 24.48 -36.72
CA ALA A 78 -16.20 24.80 -38.08
C ALA A 78 -17.19 24.27 -39.13
N ASP A 79 -17.83 23.13 -38.87
CA ASP A 79 -18.84 22.51 -39.75
C ASP A 79 -20.21 23.22 -39.72
N LYS A 80 -20.42 24.20 -38.83
CA LYS A 80 -21.73 24.90 -38.69
C LYS A 80 -21.84 26.18 -39.51
N LEU A 81 -20.80 26.56 -40.25
CA LEU A 81 -20.76 27.77 -41.10
C LEU A 81 -21.07 27.50 -42.58
N GLY A 82 -21.81 26.42 -42.87
CA GLY A 82 -22.38 26.12 -44.20
C GLY A 82 -23.74 26.75 -44.42
#